data_AF-A0A822VFR7-F1
#
_entry.id   AF-A0A822VFR7-F1
#
_cell.length_a   1.000
_cell.length_b   1.000
_cell.length_c   1.000
_cell.angle_alpha   90.00
_cell.angle_beta   90.00
_cell.angle_gamma   90.00
#
_symmetry.space_group_name_H-M   'P 1'
#
loop_
_entity.id
_entity.type
_entity.pdbx_description
1 polymer ?
#
loop_
_entity_poly.entity_id
_entity_poly.type
_entity_poly.pdbx_seq_one_letter_code
_entity_poly.pdbx_strand_id
1 'polypeptide(L)'
;MTGQNASQDEAVLAHRLFLENSGAVPESSPVRYETATEMRERFLQALEKYQAYDRIVIVCHGMLIRQFVPKETIAYCEILEYTL
;
A
#
# COMPACT_ATOMS: atom_id res chain seq x y z
N MET A 1 17.93 -3.42 16.04
CA MET A 1 16.95 -3.96 15.06
C MET A 1 16.36 -2.79 14.31
N THR A 2 16.48 -2.73 12.99
CA THR A 2 15.96 -1.63 12.15
C THR A 2 14.45 -1.74 11.89
N GLY A 3 13.77 -2.74 12.47
CA GLY A 3 12.35 -3.02 12.21
C GLY A 3 12.08 -3.52 10.79
N GLN A 4 13.12 -3.79 9.99
CA GLN A 4 13.02 -4.32 8.64
C GLN A 4 13.31 -5.83 8.65
N ASN A 5 12.36 -6.61 8.12
CA ASN A 5 12.47 -8.06 7.98
C ASN A 5 12.98 -8.49 6.59
N ALA A 6 13.46 -7.54 5.78
CA ALA A 6 13.96 -7.77 4.44
C ALA A 6 15.22 -6.93 4.20
N SER A 7 16.14 -7.45 3.40
CA SER A 7 17.26 -6.68 2.84
C SER A 7 16.76 -5.60 1.88
N GLN A 8 17.61 -4.61 1.61
CA GLN A 8 17.30 -3.58 0.64
C GLN A 8 17.04 -4.17 -0.76
N ASP A 9 17.83 -5.17 -1.17
CA ASP A 9 17.69 -5.82 -2.47
C ASP A 9 16.36 -6.58 -2.58
N GLU A 10 15.95 -7.28 -1.52
CA GLU A 10 14.63 -7.94 -1.46
C GLU A 10 13.49 -6.93 -1.55
N ALA A 11 13.59 -5.80 -0.85
CA ALA A 11 12.57 -4.75 -0.88
C ALA A 11 12.45 -4.10 -2.28
N VAL A 12 13.58 -3.84 -2.95
CA VAL A 12 13.61 -3.30 -4.32
C VAL A 12 13.02 -4.32 -5.30
N LEU A 13 13.39 -5.59 -5.18
CA LEU A 13 12.85 -6.67 -6.02
C LEU A 13 11.34 -6.84 -5.82
N ALA A 14 10.86 -6.85 -4.58
CA ALA A 14 9.45 -6.97 -4.26
C ALA A 14 8.64 -5.80 -4.84
N HIS A 15 9.12 -4.57 -4.68
CA HIS A 15 8.46 -3.40 -5.25
C HIS A 15 8.38 -3.46 -6.78
N ARG A 16 9.45 -3.89 -7.46
CA ARG A 16 9.43 -4.07 -8.91
C ARG A 16 8.41 -5.12 -9.34
N LEU A 17 8.46 -6.32 -8.74
CA LEU A 17 7.55 -7.41 -9.07
C LEU A 17 6.08 -7.05 -8.79
N PHE A 18 5.82 -6.33 -7.70
CA PHE A 18 4.49 -5.81 -7.40
C PHE A 18 3.97 -4.94 -8.56
N LEU A 19 4.77 -4.00 -9.06
CA LEU A 19 4.36 -3.11 -10.14
C LEU A 19 4.18 -3.86 -11.48
N GLU A 20 5.09 -4.76 -11.82
CA GLU A 20 5.04 -5.56 -13.05
C GLU A 20 3.81 -6.49 -13.10
N ASN A 21 3.35 -6.95 -11.93
CA ASN A 21 2.23 -7.89 -11.81
C ASN A 21 0.95 -7.23 -11.30
N SER A 22 0.81 -5.90 -11.45
CA SER A 22 -0.40 -5.15 -11.07
C SER A 22 -0.86 -5.43 -9.62
N GLY A 23 0.11 -5.57 -8.72
CA GLY A 23 -0.12 -5.83 -7.30
C GLY A 23 -0.38 -7.29 -6.93
N ALA A 24 -0.29 -8.25 -7.85
CA ALA A 24 -0.32 -9.67 -7.55
C ALA A 24 1.07 -10.20 -7.15
N VAL A 25 1.09 -11.32 -6.43
CA VAL A 25 2.30 -12.12 -6.17
C VAL A 25 2.23 -13.37 -7.03
N PRO A 26 3.10 -13.51 -8.06
CA PRO A 26 3.17 -14.74 -8.84
C PRO A 26 3.62 -15.93 -7.98
N GLU A 27 3.13 -17.14 -8.28
CA GLU A 27 3.57 -18.37 -7.58
C GLU A 27 5.08 -18.61 -7.71
N SER A 28 5.68 -18.17 -8.82
CA SER A 28 7.11 -18.24 -9.09
C SER A 28 7.92 -17.09 -8.47
N SER A 29 7.29 -16.19 -7.71
CA SER A 29 7.96 -15.03 -7.14
C SER A 29 9.08 -15.46 -6.18
N PRO A 30 10.31 -14.97 -6.36
CA PRO A 30 11.44 -15.30 -5.48
C PRO A 30 11.36 -14.59 -4.11
N VAL A 31 10.45 -13.62 -3.96
CA VAL A 31 10.27 -12.81 -2.75
C VAL A 31 8.79 -12.75 -2.36
N ARG A 32 8.54 -12.60 -1.06
CA ARG A 32 7.19 -12.44 -0.51
C ARG A 32 6.88 -10.97 -0.30
N TYR A 33 5.68 -10.56 -0.67
CA TYR A 33 5.12 -9.24 -0.39
C TYR A 33 3.59 -9.34 -0.34
N GLU A 34 2.94 -8.34 0.26
CA GLU A 34 1.47 -8.27 0.25
C GLU A 34 0.95 -7.91 -1.14
N THR A 35 -0.14 -8.54 -1.54
CA THR A 35 -0.90 -8.16 -2.72
C THR A 35 -1.60 -6.81 -2.52
N ALA A 36 -2.00 -6.17 -3.62
CA ALA A 36 -2.84 -4.97 -3.60
C ALA A 36 -4.13 -5.18 -2.79
N THR A 37 -4.77 -6.34 -2.96
CA THR A 37 -6.00 -6.72 -2.25
C THR A 37 -5.75 -6.86 -0.75
N GLU A 38 -4.75 -7.64 -0.33
CA GLU A 38 -4.41 -7.81 1.08
C GLU A 38 -4.08 -6.46 1.74
N MET A 39 -3.31 -5.60 1.05
CA MET A 39 -2.97 -4.27 1.54
C MET A 39 -4.21 -3.39 1.73
N ARG A 40 -5.14 -3.42 0.78
CA ARG A 40 -6.40 -2.67 0.85
C ARG A 40 -7.29 -3.17 2.00
N GLU A 41 -7.48 -4.48 2.10
CA GLU A 41 -8.30 -5.11 3.14
C GLU A 41 -7.76 -4.82 4.54
N ARG A 42 -6.46 -5.04 4.76
CA ARG A 42 -5.80 -4.76 6.03
C ARG A 42 -5.93 -3.29 6.42
N PHE A 43 -5.85 -2.39 5.44
CA PHE A 43 -6.01 -0.96 5.69
C PHE A 43 -7.44 -0.61 6.11
N LEU A 44 -8.46 -1.09 5.38
CA LEU A 44 -9.86 -0.84 5.73
C LEU A 44 -10.19 -1.40 7.12
N GLN A 45 -9.71 -2.61 7.43
CA GLN A 45 -9.88 -3.21 8.75
C GLN A 45 -9.25 -2.34 9.85
N ALA A 46 -8.07 -1.74 9.60
CA ALA A 46 -7.43 -0.85 10.56
C ALA A 46 -8.21 0.46 10.78
N LEU A 47 -9.03 0.89 9.80
CA LEU A 47 -9.86 2.09 9.89
C LEU A 47 -11.19 1.87 10.62
N GLU A 48 -11.65 0.63 10.79
CA GLU A 48 -12.95 0.31 11.43
C GLU A 48 -13.13 1.00 12.79
N LYS A 49 -12.06 1.06 13.60
CA LYS A 49 -12.07 1.72 14.93
C LYS A 49 -12.27 3.24 14.88
N TYR A 50 -12.15 3.86 13.71
CA TYR A 50 -12.34 5.30 13.50
C TYR A 50 -13.65 5.63 12.77
N GLN A 51 -14.53 4.65 12.54
CA GLN A 51 -15.79 4.86 11.80
C GLN A 51 -16.75 5.87 12.45
N ALA A 52 -16.56 6.19 13.74
CA ALA A 52 -17.40 7.14 14.47
C ALA A 52 -17.04 8.62 14.18
N TYR A 53 -15.93 8.87 13.48
CA TYR A 53 -15.51 10.22 13.11
C TYR A 53 -16.03 10.58 11.71
N ASP A 54 -16.59 11.78 11.57
CA ASP A 54 -17.11 12.25 10.27
C ASP A 54 -16.03 12.39 9.20
N ARG A 55 -14.78 12.67 9.62
CA ARG A 55 -13.61 12.80 8.74
C ARG A 55 -12.37 12.27 9.44
N ILE A 56 -11.52 11.61 8.67
CA ILE A 56 -10.21 11.11 9.11
C ILE A 56 -9.13 11.62 8.17
N VAL A 57 -7.98 12.01 8.73
CA VAL A 57 -6.78 12.36 7.95
C VAL A 57 -5.79 11.22 8.08
N ILE A 58 -5.34 10.69 6.95
CA ILE A 58 -4.41 9.57 6.89
C ILE A 58 -3.10 10.04 6.25
N VAL A 59 -1.99 9.89 6.99
CA VAL A 59 -0.64 10.09 6.46
C VAL A 59 -0.02 8.72 6.23
N CYS A 60 0.20 8.37 4.96
CA CYS A 60 0.74 7.07 4.59
C CYS A 60 1.60 7.13 3.32
N HIS A 61 2.25 6.02 2.99
CA HIS A 61 3.08 5.92 1.80
C HIS A 61 2.24 5.79 0.52
N GLY A 62 2.78 6.26 -0.60
CA GLY A 62 2.08 6.23 -1.89
C GLY A 62 1.69 4.84 -2.38
N MET A 63 2.38 3.79 -1.96
CA MET A 63 1.99 2.41 -2.26
C MET A 63 0.60 2.05 -1.72
N LEU A 64 0.23 2.57 -0.54
CA LEU A 64 -1.09 2.35 0.05
C LEU A 64 -2.16 3.21 -0.60
N ILE A 65 -1.86 4.50 -0.81
CA ILE A 65 -2.78 5.45 -1.46
C ILE A 65 -3.20 4.92 -2.84
N ARG A 66 -2.27 4.30 -3.58
CA ARG A 66 -2.49 3.75 -4.92
C ARG A 66 -3.46 2.57 -4.98
N GLN A 67 -3.85 1.99 -3.85
CA GLN A 67 -4.90 0.97 -3.81
C GLN A 67 -6.31 1.56 -3.91
N PHE A 68 -6.43 2.89 -3.82
CA PHE A 68 -7.68 3.64 -3.87
C PHE A 68 -7.76 4.58 -5.07
N VAL A 69 -6.61 5.08 -5.55
CA VAL A 69 -6.54 5.99 -6.70
C VAL A 69 -5.36 5.67 -7.64
N PRO A 70 -5.45 6.03 -8.94
CA PRO A 70 -4.33 5.89 -9.87
C PRO A 70 -3.06 6.64 -9.42
N LYS A 71 -1.90 6.19 -9.90
CA LYS A 71 -0.60 6.76 -9.55
C LYS A 71 -0.47 8.23 -9.94
N GLU A 72 -1.11 8.61 -11.04
CA GLU A 72 -1.06 9.95 -11.64
C GLU A 72 -1.92 10.97 -10.87
N THR A 73 -2.69 10.52 -9.88
CA THR A 73 -3.71 11.33 -9.20
C THR A 73 -3.17 12.19 -8.06
N ILE A 74 -1.98 11.91 -7.53
CA ILE A 74 -1.45 12.62 -6.36
C ILE A 74 0.08 12.80 -6.41
N ALA A 75 0.54 14.04 -6.19
CA ALA A 75 1.94 14.39 -6.06
C ALA A 75 2.49 14.07 -4.65
N TYR A 76 3.81 14.12 -4.50
CA TYR A 76 4.42 13.98 -3.19
C TYR A 76 3.97 15.11 -2.26
N CYS A 77 3.57 14.75 -1.05
CA CYS A 77 3.09 15.66 -0.01
C CYS A 77 1.78 16.41 -0.36
N GLU A 78 1.07 16.00 -1.40
CA GLU A 78 -0.25 16.53 -1.71
C GLU A 78 -1.35 15.91 -0.82
N ILE A 79 -2.45 16.64 -0.66
CA ILE A 79 -3.64 16.19 0.05
C ILE A 79 -4.67 15.79 -1.00
N LEU A 80 -5.24 14.60 -0.85
CA LEU A 80 -6.35 14.11 -1.66
C LEU A 80 -7.52 13.77 -0.75
N GLU A 81 -8.69 14.32 -1.06
CA GLU A 81 -9.94 13.91 -0.43
C GLU A 81 -10.51 12.68 -1.16
N TYR A 82 -11.01 11.72 -0.38
CA TYR A 82 -11.55 10.47 -0.91
C TYR A 82 -12.72 10.00 -0.04
N THR A 83 -13.76 9.47 -0.69
CA THR A 83 -14.90 8.83 -0.05
C THR A 83 -14.89 7.36 -0.44
N LEU A 84 -14.93 6.48 0.56
CA LEU A 84 -14.98 5.03 0.41
C LEU A 84 -16.30 4.54 -0.21
#